data_AF-A0A9E4QVP4-F1
#
_entry.id   AF-A0A9E4QVP4-F1
#
_cell.length_a   1.000
_cell.length_b   1.000
_cell.length_c   1.000
_cell.angle_alpha   90.00
_cell.angle_beta   90.00
_cell.angle_gamma   90.00
#
_symmetry.space_group_name_H-M   'P 1'
#
loop_
_entity.id
_entity.type
_entity.pdbx_description
1 polymer ?
#
loop_
_entity_poly.entity_id
_entity_poly.type
_entity_poly.pdbx_seq_one_letter_code
_entity_poly.pdbx_strand_id
1 'polypeptide(L)' 'LPVVVDEVLVNFDPDRARRAAEAFVELSETNQVLVFTCHPETVALFTDVAPETQVIQIDPTE' A
#
# COMPACT_ATOMS: atom_id res chain seq x y z
N LEU A 1 13.60 9.54 -4.70
CA LEU A 1 14.03 8.79 -3.50
C LEU A 1 12.94 7.76 -3.21
N PRO A 2 13.25 6.50 -2.85
CA PRO A 2 12.19 5.55 -2.53
C PRO A 2 11.44 5.95 -1.26
N VAL A 3 10.15 5.65 -1.22
CA VAL A 3 9.27 5.85 -0.07
C VAL A 3 8.88 4.48 0.46
N VAL A 4 9.17 4.23 1.73
CA VAL A 4 8.83 2.97 2.41
C VAL A 4 7.76 3.28 3.44
N VAL A 5 6.66 2.53 3.37
CA VAL A 5 5.49 2.68 4.22
C VAL A 5 5.28 1.37 4.96
N ASP A 6 5.31 1.39 6.29
CA ASP A 6 5.18 0.19 7.13
C ASP A 6 3.97 0.34 8.06
N GLU A 7 2.93 -0.46 7.83
CA GLU A 7 1.72 -0.56 8.68
C GLU A 7 0.99 0.75 9.03
N VAL A 8 1.09 1.79 8.19
CA VAL A 8 0.57 3.12 8.55
C VAL A 8 -0.96 3.24 8.49
N LEU A 9 -1.64 2.34 7.77
CA LEU A 9 -3.08 2.46 7.50
C LEU A 9 -3.98 1.80 8.53
N VAL A 10 -3.44 1.04 9.49
CA VAL A 10 -4.22 0.23 10.45
C VAL A 10 -5.15 1.03 11.34
N ASN A 11 -4.85 2.31 11.58
CA ASN A 11 -5.66 3.20 12.43
C ASN A 11 -6.60 4.12 11.63
N PHE A 12 -6.65 3.96 10.30
CA PHE A 12 -7.48 4.80 9.45
C PHE A 12 -8.87 4.20 9.33
N ASP A 13 -9.90 5.05 9.35
CA ASP A 13 -11.22 4.62 8.89
C ASP A 13 -11.17 4.36 7.37
N PRO A 14 -12.14 3.63 6.79
CA PRO A 14 -12.11 3.26 5.38
C PRO A 14 -11.92 4.45 4.42
N ASP A 15 -12.52 5.60 4.71
CA ASP A 15 -12.44 6.80 3.85
C ASP A 15 -11.07 7.47 3.96
N ARG A 16 -10.47 7.49 5.16
CA ARG A 16 -9.07 7.95 5.32
C ARG A 16 -8.10 6.98 4.64
N ALA A 17 -8.30 5.68 4.79
CA ALA A 17 -7.42 4.66 4.20
C ALA A 17 -7.40 4.77 2.68
N ARG A 18 -8.59 4.86 2.04
CA ARG A 18 -8.69 5.03 0.58
C ARG A 18 -7.99 6.28 0.07
N ARG A 19 -8.22 7.43 0.68
CA ARG A 19 -7.55 8.69 0.27
C ARG A 19 -6.03 8.62 0.44
N ALA A 20 -5.55 7.95 1.48
CA ALA A 20 -4.12 7.75 1.66
C ALA A 20 -3.54 6.83 0.59
N ALA A 21 -4.23 5.74 0.24
CA ALA A 21 -3.83 4.85 -0.86
C ALA A 21 -3.79 5.60 -2.20
N GLU A 22 -4.80 6.41 -2.51
CA GLU A 22 -4.83 7.28 -3.71
C GLU A 22 -3.62 8.23 -3.76
N ALA A 23 -3.28 8.87 -2.63
CA ALA A 23 -2.11 9.75 -2.56
C ALA A 23 -0.78 8.99 -2.73
N PHE A 24 -0.68 7.76 -2.21
CA PHE A 24 0.51 6.92 -2.42
C PHE A 24 0.64 6.45 -3.88
N VAL A 25 -0.49 6.19 -4.55
CA VAL A 25 -0.52 5.86 -5.98
C VAL A 25 -0.06 7.06 -6.81
N GLU A 26 -0.56 8.26 -6.54
CA GLU A 26 -0.07 9.49 -7.18
C GLU A 26 1.44 9.69 -6.96
N LEU A 27 1.92 9.48 -5.72
CA LEU A 27 3.35 9.56 -5.41
C LEU A 27 4.19 8.53 -6.18
N SER A 28 3.61 7.37 -6.49
CA SER A 28 4.28 6.29 -7.22
C SER A 28 4.65 6.66 -8.67
N GLU A 29 4.01 7.67 -9.24
CA GLU A 29 4.33 8.17 -10.59
C GLU A 29 5.74 8.76 -10.69
N THR A 30 6.31 9.21 -9.57
CA THR A 30 7.64 9.85 -9.55
C THR A 30 8.61 9.18 -8.58
N ASN A 31 8.13 8.31 -7.70
CA ASN A 31 8.94 7.63 -6.69
C ASN A 31 8.60 6.15 -6.62
N GLN A 32 9.58 5.31 -6.30
CA GLN A 32 9.28 3.93 -5.93
C GLN A 32 8.63 3.92 -4.55
N VAL A 33 7.37 3.49 -4.47
CA VAL A 33 6.63 3.35 -3.21
C VAL A 33 6.53 1.87 -2.86
N LEU A 34 7.03 1.50 -1.68
CA LEU A 34 6.97 0.14 -1.14
C LEU A 34 6.10 0.16 0.11
N VAL A 35 4.96 -0.54 0.06
CA VAL A 35 4.04 -0.65 1.18
C VAL A 35 4.17 -2.05 1.77
N PHE A 36 4.57 -2.11 3.04
CA PHE A 36 4.65 -3.34 3.81
C PHE A 36 3.41 -3.46 4.68
N THR A 37 2.76 -4.62 4.59
CA THR A 37 1.62 -4.93 5.43
C THR A 37 1.43 -6.44 5.64
N CYS A 38 0.92 -6.82 6.80
CA CYS A 38 0.39 -8.14 7.12
C CYS A 38 -1.15 -8.20 6.98
N HIS A 39 -1.79 -7.06 6.68
CA HIS A 39 -3.24 -6.91 6.59
C HIS A 39 -3.75 -7.12 5.16
N PRO A 40 -4.54 -8.18 4.87
CA PRO A 40 -5.04 -8.44 3.52
C PRO A 40 -5.98 -7.34 3.01
N GLU A 41 -6.67 -6.61 3.90
CA GLU A 41 -7.50 -5.46 3.53
C GLU A 41 -6.68 -4.31 2.93
N THR A 42 -5.43 -4.11 3.36
CA THR A 42 -4.54 -3.10 2.78
C THR A 42 -4.16 -3.50 1.36
N VAL A 43 -3.84 -4.79 1.13
CA VAL A 43 -3.57 -5.31 -0.22
C VAL A 43 -4.79 -5.13 -1.14
N ALA A 44 -5.98 -5.46 -0.64
CA ALA A 44 -7.23 -5.29 -1.40
C ALA A 44 -7.49 -3.80 -1.72
N LEU A 45 -7.20 -2.90 -0.77
CA LEU A 45 -7.35 -1.47 -0.99
C LEU A 45 -6.43 -0.94 -2.10
N PHE A 46 -5.15 -1.29 -2.08
CA PHE A 46 -4.20 -0.83 -3.10
C PHE A 46 -4.50 -1.44 -4.48
N THR A 47 -4.89 -2.71 -4.54
CA THR A 47 -5.27 -3.35 -5.82
C THR A 47 -6.61 -2.86 -6.37
N ASP A 48 -7.50 -2.33 -5.53
CA ASP A 48 -8.72 -1.63 -5.97
C ASP A 48 -8.44 -0.22 -6.52
N VAL A 49 -7.60 0.55 -5.82
CA VAL A 49 -7.24 1.92 -6.23
C VAL A 49 -6.31 1.93 -7.45
N ALA A 50 -5.37 1.00 -7.52
CA ALA A 50 -4.41 0.84 -8.61
C ALA A 50 -4.29 -0.65 -9.00
N PRO A 51 -5.07 -1.11 -10.00
CA PRO A 51 -5.08 -2.50 -10.45
C PRO A 51 -3.71 -3.04 -10.91
N GLU A 52 -2.78 -2.17 -11.27
CA GLU A 52 -1.39 -2.47 -11.64
C GLU A 52 -0.45 -2.70 -10.44
N THR A 53 -0.95 -2.55 -9.20
CA THR A 53 -0.18 -2.77 -7.99
C THR A 53 0.45 -4.17 -7.97
N GLN A 54 1.77 -4.22 -7.81
CA GLN A 54 2.48 -5.48 -7.62
C GLN A 54 2.37 -5.96 -6.18
N VAL A 55 1.86 -7.18 -6.00
CA VAL A 55 1.76 -7.83 -4.68
C VAL A 55 2.86 -8.89 -4.59
N ILE A 56 3.77 -8.70 -3.63
CA ILE A 56 4.85 -9.63 -3.32
C ILE A 56 4.54 -10.23 -1.95
N GLN A 57 4.30 -11.54 -1.90
CA GLN A 57 4.19 -12.25 -0.63
C GLN A 57 5.58 -12.58 -0.09
N ILE A 58 5.80 -12.28 1.18
CA ILE A 58 7.06 -12.56 1.87
C ILE A 58 6.76 -13.69 2.85
N ASP A 59 7.24 -14.90 2.56
CA ASP A 59 7.13 -16.02 3.47
C ASP A 59 8.20 -15.90 4.56
N PRO A 60 7.84 -15.96 5.87
CA PRO A 60 8.80 -15.82 6.97
C PRO A 60 9.72 -17.04 7.15
N THR A 61 9.60 -18.06 6.29
CA THR A 61 10.34 -19.32 6.36
C THR A 61 11.45 -19.47 5.30
N GLU A 62 11.71 -18.44 4.50
CA GLU A 62 12.89 -18.36 3.60
C GLU A 62 13.98 -17.43 4.15
#